data_AF-A0A3P6SEF7-F1
#
_entry.id   AF-A0A3P6SEF7-F1
#
_cell.length_a   1.000
_cell.length_b   1.000
_cell.length_c   1.000
_cell.angle_alpha   90.00
_cell.angle_beta   90.00
_cell.angle_gamma   90.00
#
_symmetry.space_group_name_H-M   'P 1'
#
loop_
_entity.id
_entity.type
_entity.pdbx_description
1 polymer ?
#
loop_
_entity_poly.entity_id
_entity_poly.type
_entity_poly.pdbx_seq_one_letter_code
_entity_poly.pdbx_strand_id
1 'polypeptide(L)'
;MFIRKVEKRRLRMIGTERIKKGYLNNYFAAVFYPIVIYVHLACPAAYTLFAKDGNPLSAVLALAVIVIESLKIVSYVHLKFPKSRRRRKSFLIKRFVEFVFLSFLIASLIQQWMVPTVHNTMKPLSEMEYSRCLERLLKLAIPNMIIWLIGFYTLFHSLLNFIAEVLMFADREFYRDFWNSETIQYFWRTWNIPVHRWAARHVYMPMMRSNYQSVLTTVAPSFF
;
A
#
# COMPACT_ATOMS: atom_id res chain seq x y z
N MET A 1 -17.96 -9.40 -33.81
CA MET A 1 -18.17 -8.51 -32.64
C MET A 1 -19.37 -8.93 -31.77
N PHE A 2 -20.46 -9.44 -32.37
CA PHE A 2 -21.67 -9.87 -31.67
C PHE A 2 -21.46 -11.10 -30.76
N ILE A 3 -20.73 -12.12 -31.24
CA ILE A 3 -20.45 -13.38 -30.51
C ILE A 3 -19.73 -13.14 -29.19
N ARG A 4 -18.67 -12.32 -29.17
CA ARG A 4 -17.95 -11.94 -27.94
C ARG A 4 -18.84 -11.19 -26.93
N LYS A 5 -19.89 -10.49 -27.39
CA LYS A 5 -20.83 -9.75 -26.53
C LYS A 5 -21.86 -10.69 -25.91
N VAL A 6 -22.29 -11.73 -26.65
CA VAL A 6 -23.17 -12.81 -26.20
C VAL A 6 -22.45 -13.69 -25.18
N GLU A 7 -21.20 -14.05 -25.42
CA GLU A 7 -20.40 -14.89 -24.51
C GLU A 7 -20.10 -14.18 -23.19
N LYS A 8 -19.81 -12.87 -23.22
CA LYS A 8 -19.65 -12.04 -22.01
C LYS A 8 -20.95 -11.81 -21.24
N ARG A 9 -22.11 -11.97 -21.89
CA ARG A 9 -23.44 -11.98 -21.22
C ARG A 9 -23.72 -13.35 -20.63
N ARG A 10 -23.38 -14.43 -21.35
CA ARG A 10 -23.52 -15.81 -20.89
C ARG A 10 -22.67 -16.09 -19.65
N LEU A 11 -21.40 -15.67 -19.64
CA LEU A 11 -20.51 -15.80 -18.47
C LEU A 11 -20.98 -14.98 -17.26
N ARG A 12 -21.58 -13.81 -17.48
CA ARG A 12 -22.20 -13.02 -16.40
C ARG A 12 -23.46 -13.70 -15.85
N MET A 13 -24.29 -14.27 -16.71
CA MET A 13 -25.45 -15.05 -16.30
C MET A 13 -25.06 -16.31 -15.52
N ILE A 14 -24.01 -17.02 -15.95
CA ILE A 14 -23.48 -18.20 -15.23
C ILE A 14 -22.96 -17.82 -13.83
N GLY A 15 -22.24 -16.68 -13.70
CA GLY A 15 -21.78 -16.19 -12.41
C GLY A 15 -22.94 -15.84 -11.47
N THR A 16 -23.97 -15.15 -11.97
CA THR A 16 -25.17 -14.84 -11.19
C THR A 16 -26.06 -16.06 -10.92
N GLU A 17 -26.06 -17.06 -11.80
CA GLU A 17 -26.79 -18.31 -11.59
C GLU A 17 -26.12 -19.20 -10.54
N ARG A 18 -24.79 -19.27 -10.49
CA ARG A 18 -24.10 -20.01 -9.42
C ARG A 18 -24.35 -19.39 -8.04
N ILE A 19 -24.50 -18.06 -7.98
CA ILE A 19 -24.91 -17.34 -6.77
C ILE A 19 -26.39 -17.60 -6.45
N LYS A 20 -27.28 -17.68 -7.46
CA LYS A 20 -28.71 -18.00 -7.28
C LYS A 20 -29.01 -19.47 -6.97
N LYS A 21 -28.14 -20.42 -7.37
CA LYS A 21 -28.32 -21.87 -7.18
C LYS A 21 -27.98 -22.37 -5.77
N GLY A 22 -27.74 -21.49 -4.79
CA GLY A 22 -27.59 -21.87 -3.38
C GLY A 22 -26.29 -22.59 -3.01
N TYR A 23 -25.33 -22.74 -3.93
CA TYR A 23 -24.09 -23.48 -3.68
C TYR A 23 -23.06 -22.71 -2.82
N LEU A 24 -23.19 -21.39 -2.68
CA LEU A 24 -22.48 -20.63 -1.64
C LEU A 24 -23.51 -19.97 -0.75
N ASN A 25 -23.85 -20.65 0.35
CA ASN A 25 -24.60 -20.05 1.43
C ASN A 25 -23.81 -18.83 1.95
N ASN A 26 -24.47 -17.69 2.21
CA ASN A 26 -23.84 -16.49 2.76
C ASN A 26 -23.05 -16.80 4.04
N TYR A 27 -23.49 -17.81 4.79
CA TYR A 27 -22.78 -18.35 5.95
C TYR A 27 -21.43 -18.98 5.61
N PHE A 28 -21.35 -19.78 4.54
CA PHE A 28 -20.09 -20.35 4.08
C PHE A 28 -19.10 -19.25 3.64
N ALA A 29 -19.58 -18.24 2.92
CA ALA A 29 -18.78 -17.08 2.56
C ALA A 29 -18.29 -16.32 3.82
N ALA A 30 -19.17 -16.08 4.79
CA ALA A 30 -18.85 -15.36 6.02
C ALA A 30 -17.77 -16.05 6.86
N VAL A 31 -17.67 -17.38 6.80
CA VAL A 31 -16.63 -18.15 7.53
C VAL A 31 -15.36 -18.34 6.69
N PHE A 32 -15.51 -18.64 5.39
CA PHE A 32 -14.39 -18.99 4.52
C PHE A 32 -13.48 -17.80 4.22
N TYR A 33 -14.02 -16.62 3.90
CA TYR A 33 -13.21 -15.46 3.52
C TYR A 33 -12.30 -14.92 4.65
N PRO A 34 -12.77 -14.79 5.91
CA PRO A 34 -11.89 -14.41 7.02
C PRO A 34 -10.75 -15.39 7.25
N ILE A 35 -11.00 -16.70 7.13
CA ILE A 35 -9.97 -17.74 7.26
C ILE A 35 -8.91 -17.57 6.16
N VAL A 36 -9.32 -17.37 4.91
CA VAL A 36 -8.40 -17.16 3.78
C VAL A 36 -7.53 -15.92 4.01
N ILE A 37 -8.11 -14.81 4.45
CA ILE A 37 -7.37 -13.57 4.72
C ILE A 37 -6.38 -13.79 5.88
N TYR A 38 -6.82 -14.44 6.96
CA TYR A 38 -5.97 -14.73 8.11
C TYR A 38 -4.79 -15.61 7.71
N VAL A 39 -5.03 -16.72 6.99
CA VAL A 39 -3.97 -17.62 6.52
C VAL A 39 -3.00 -16.89 5.59
N HIS A 40 -3.52 -16.06 4.67
CA HIS A 40 -2.72 -15.31 3.72
C HIS A 40 -1.78 -14.29 4.39
N LEU A 41 -2.20 -13.69 5.51
CA LEU A 41 -1.38 -12.76 6.29
C LEU A 41 -0.44 -13.46 7.28
N ALA A 42 -0.93 -14.48 7.99
CA ALA A 42 -0.21 -15.12 9.09
C ALA A 42 0.88 -16.08 8.61
N CYS A 43 0.62 -16.85 7.55
CA CYS A 43 1.57 -17.87 7.07
C CYS A 43 2.89 -17.27 6.57
N PRO A 44 2.90 -16.20 5.76
CA PRO A 44 4.15 -15.58 5.35
C PRO A 44 4.87 -14.85 6.49
N ALA A 45 4.14 -14.24 7.42
CA ALA A 45 4.74 -13.60 8.58
C ALA A 45 5.45 -14.63 9.48
N ALA A 46 4.81 -15.77 9.73
CA ALA A 46 5.43 -16.89 10.42
C ALA A 46 6.66 -17.41 9.67
N TYR A 47 6.57 -17.59 8.35
CA TYR A 47 7.70 -18.01 7.53
C TYR A 47 8.89 -17.06 7.65
N THR A 48 8.67 -15.74 7.60
CA THR A 48 9.75 -14.75 7.77
C THR A 48 10.39 -14.75 9.15
N LEU A 49 9.66 -15.17 10.20
CA LEU A 49 10.20 -15.29 11.56
C LEU A 49 11.04 -16.56 11.73
N PHE A 50 10.63 -17.67 11.10
CA PHE A 50 11.31 -18.96 11.23
C PHE A 50 12.41 -19.19 10.19
N ALA A 51 12.42 -18.43 9.09
CA ALA A 51 13.47 -18.48 8.09
C ALA A 51 14.76 -17.83 8.63
N LYS A 52 15.71 -18.65 9.06
CA LYS A 52 16.98 -18.19 9.69
C LYS A 52 17.92 -17.40 8.75
N ASP A 53 17.78 -17.55 7.43
CA ASP A 53 18.71 -16.99 6.43
C ASP A 53 18.07 -15.92 5.53
N GLY A 54 16.90 -15.39 5.89
CA GLY A 54 16.15 -14.45 5.06
C GLY A 54 16.78 -13.05 5.00
N ASN A 55 17.01 -12.52 3.79
CA ASN A 55 17.38 -11.12 3.63
C ASN A 55 16.21 -10.22 4.11
N PRO A 56 16.43 -9.28 5.06
CA PRO A 56 15.36 -8.47 5.64
C PRO A 56 14.64 -7.61 4.60
N LEU A 57 15.33 -7.13 3.56
CA LEU A 57 14.71 -6.38 2.47
C LEU A 57 13.74 -7.25 1.67
N SER A 58 14.12 -8.50 1.41
CA SER A 58 13.25 -9.44 0.70
C SER A 58 12.00 -9.79 1.52
N ALA A 59 12.14 -9.89 2.84
CA ALA A 59 11.02 -10.10 3.75
C ALA A 59 10.06 -8.90 3.75
N VAL A 60 10.57 -7.67 3.84
CA VAL A 60 9.75 -6.45 3.77
C VAL A 60 9.00 -6.35 2.44
N LEU A 61 9.67 -6.63 1.32
CA LEU A 61 9.04 -6.63 0.00
C LEU A 61 7.95 -7.71 -0.13
N ALA A 62 8.24 -8.93 0.34
CA ALA A 62 7.27 -10.02 0.31
C ALA A 62 6.03 -9.69 1.16
N LEU A 63 6.23 -9.22 2.39
CA LEU A 63 5.14 -8.81 3.28
C LEU A 63 4.34 -7.65 2.70
N ALA A 64 4.97 -6.65 2.09
CA ALA A 64 4.27 -5.55 1.43
C ALA A 64 3.39 -6.04 0.28
N VAL A 65 3.88 -6.97 -0.55
CA VAL A 65 3.09 -7.59 -1.63
C VAL A 65 1.90 -8.35 -1.05
N ILE A 66 2.10 -9.15 -0.01
CA ILE A 66 1.05 -9.93 0.65
C ILE A 66 -0.03 -9.03 1.26
N VAL A 67 0.37 -7.92 1.88
CA VAL A 67 -0.58 -6.93 2.40
C VAL A 67 -1.40 -6.35 1.24
N ILE A 68 -0.76 -5.93 0.14
CA ILE A 68 -1.46 -5.40 -1.03
C ILE A 68 -2.44 -6.42 -1.61
N GLU A 69 -2.05 -7.69 -1.73
CA GLU A 69 -2.92 -8.75 -2.24
C GLU A 69 -4.09 -9.03 -1.30
N SER A 70 -3.87 -9.04 0.02
CA SER A 70 -4.97 -9.20 1.00
C SER A 70 -6.00 -8.06 0.89
N LEU A 71 -5.55 -6.80 0.77
CA LEU A 71 -6.42 -5.65 0.57
C LEU A 71 -7.22 -5.75 -0.74
N LYS A 72 -6.61 -6.29 -1.81
CA LYS A 72 -7.28 -6.52 -3.09
C LYS A 72 -8.31 -7.65 -3.02
N ILE A 73 -8.02 -8.74 -2.31
CA ILE A 73 -8.96 -9.87 -2.13
C ILE A 73 -10.27 -9.36 -1.50
N VAL A 74 -10.17 -8.49 -0.48
CA VAL A 74 -11.34 -7.87 0.16
C VAL A 74 -12.12 -6.97 -0.82
N SER A 75 -11.43 -6.28 -1.73
CA SER A 75 -12.02 -5.30 -2.64
C SER A 75 -12.43 -5.86 -4.02
N TYR A 76 -12.30 -7.17 -4.28
CA TYR A 76 -12.39 -7.78 -5.62
C TYR A 76 -13.76 -7.63 -6.33
N VAL A 77 -14.79 -7.15 -5.62
CA VAL A 77 -16.17 -7.02 -6.12
C VAL A 77 -16.30 -5.99 -7.26
N HIS A 78 -15.39 -5.02 -7.39
CA HIS A 78 -15.47 -3.96 -8.42
C HIS A 78 -14.54 -4.20 -9.62
N LEU A 79 -15.05 -4.85 -10.68
CA LEU A 79 -14.26 -5.25 -11.86
C LEU A 79 -14.17 -4.22 -13.00
N LYS A 80 -14.70 -3.01 -12.84
CA LYS A 80 -14.72 -1.99 -13.91
C LYS A 80 -13.85 -0.79 -13.57
N PHE A 81 -12.63 -0.81 -14.07
CA PHE A 81 -11.70 0.31 -13.96
C PHE A 81 -11.69 1.16 -15.24
N PRO A 82 -11.59 2.50 -15.12
CA PRO A 82 -11.46 3.36 -16.28
C PRO A 82 -10.10 3.11 -16.94
N LYS A 83 -10.09 3.06 -18.29
CA LYS A 83 -8.90 2.75 -19.08
C LYS A 83 -8.44 3.94 -19.89
N SER A 84 -7.13 4.13 -19.99
CA SER A 84 -6.53 5.12 -20.87
C SER A 84 -6.71 4.70 -22.34
N ARG A 85 -6.90 5.69 -23.23
CA ARG A 85 -7.08 5.47 -24.68
C ARG A 85 -5.80 5.01 -25.38
N ARG A 86 -4.63 5.47 -24.91
CA ARG A 86 -3.32 5.17 -25.52
C ARG A 86 -2.23 5.04 -24.46
N ARG A 87 -1.18 4.27 -24.79
CA ARG A 87 0.06 4.19 -23.99
C ARG A 87 1.03 5.28 -24.43
N ARG A 88 1.32 6.23 -23.54
CA ARG A 88 2.26 7.35 -23.78
C ARG A 88 3.69 6.90 -23.48
N LYS A 89 4.41 6.47 -24.52
CA LYS A 89 5.77 5.90 -24.40
C LYS A 89 6.79 6.86 -23.80
N SER A 90 6.79 8.13 -24.21
CA SER A 90 7.67 9.16 -23.64
C SER A 90 7.42 9.36 -22.14
N PHE A 91 6.16 9.42 -21.71
CA PHE A 91 5.79 9.50 -20.29
C PHE A 91 6.28 8.26 -19.52
N LEU A 92 6.08 7.06 -20.08
CA LEU A 92 6.49 5.80 -19.49
C LEU A 92 8.01 5.73 -19.29
N ILE A 93 8.81 6.05 -20.31
CA ILE A 93 10.27 6.07 -20.22
C ILE A 93 10.72 7.10 -19.19
N LYS A 94 10.13 8.31 -19.20
CA LYS A 94 10.44 9.35 -18.22
C LYS A 94 10.20 8.87 -16.78
N ARG A 95 9.04 8.26 -16.48
CA ARG A 95 8.74 7.72 -15.14
C ARG A 95 9.69 6.60 -14.75
N PHE A 96 10.08 5.74 -15.69
CA PHE A 96 11.01 4.65 -15.44
C PHE A 96 12.42 5.15 -15.10
N VAL A 97 12.93 6.11 -15.89
CA VAL A 97 14.25 6.72 -15.64
C VAL A 97 14.26 7.44 -14.29
N GLU A 98 13.22 8.21 -13.97
CA GLU A 98 13.08 8.85 -12.65
C GLU A 98 13.07 7.82 -11.51
N PHE A 99 12.33 6.72 -11.66
CA PHE A 99 12.32 5.65 -10.66
C PHE A 99 13.72 5.06 -10.42
N VAL A 100 14.44 4.72 -11.49
CA VAL A 100 15.79 4.15 -11.38
C VAL A 100 16.76 5.15 -10.74
N PHE A 101 16.79 6.39 -11.25
CA PHE A 101 17.66 7.45 -10.74
C PHE A 101 17.42 7.75 -9.26
N LEU A 102 16.15 7.95 -8.86
CA LEU A 102 15.82 8.26 -7.48
C LEU A 102 16.05 7.07 -6.53
N SER A 103 15.89 5.83 -7.00
CA SER A 103 16.25 4.64 -6.21
C SER A 103 17.75 4.60 -5.91
N PHE A 104 18.61 4.88 -6.90
CA PHE A 104 20.05 5.00 -6.69
C PHE A 104 20.42 6.17 -5.78
N LEU A 105 19.72 7.29 -5.90
CA LEU A 105 19.91 8.46 -5.03
C LEU A 105 19.59 8.11 -3.57
N ILE A 106 18.48 7.43 -3.31
CA ILE A 106 18.12 6.96 -1.96
C ILE A 106 19.21 6.02 -1.42
N ALA A 107 19.66 5.04 -2.20
CA ALA A 107 20.71 4.12 -1.77
C ALA A 107 22.03 4.86 -1.44
N SER A 108 22.38 5.86 -2.25
CA SER A 108 23.57 6.69 -2.04
C SER A 108 23.45 7.54 -0.76
N LEU A 109 22.29 8.17 -0.51
CA LEU A 109 22.03 8.95 0.70
C LEU A 109 22.07 8.08 1.96
N ILE A 110 21.51 6.86 1.90
CA ILE A 110 21.60 5.91 3.02
C ILE A 110 23.07 5.57 3.29
N GLN A 111 23.82 5.18 2.25
CA GLN A 111 25.19 4.73 2.40
C GLN A 111 26.15 5.84 2.86
N GLN A 112 25.99 7.06 2.34
CA GLN A 112 26.89 8.17 2.64
C GLN A 112 26.51 8.92 3.90
N TRP A 113 25.22 9.04 4.23
CA TRP A 113 24.75 9.89 5.33
C TRP A 113 24.22 9.09 6.51
N MET A 114 23.29 8.15 6.27
CA MET A 114 22.68 7.40 7.38
C MET A 114 23.65 6.39 7.99
N VAL A 115 24.34 5.59 7.19
CA VAL A 115 25.19 4.49 7.68
C VAL A 115 26.31 4.99 8.61
N PRO A 116 27.08 6.04 8.28
CA PRO A 116 28.11 6.56 9.21
C PRO A 116 27.51 7.10 10.51
N THR A 117 26.37 7.81 10.40
CA THR A 117 25.69 8.39 11.56
C THR A 117 25.17 7.31 12.50
N VAL A 118 24.57 6.26 11.96
CA VAL A 118 24.10 5.10 12.74
C VAL A 118 25.27 4.34 13.36
N HIS A 119 26.32 4.04 12.59
CA HIS A 119 27.49 3.32 13.11
C HIS A 119 28.15 4.06 14.27
N ASN A 120 28.27 5.38 14.15
CA ASN A 120 28.76 6.20 15.24
C ASN A 120 27.86 6.06 16.48
N THR A 121 26.54 6.08 16.31
CA THR A 121 25.52 6.02 17.39
C THR A 121 25.44 4.67 18.11
N MET A 122 25.97 3.59 17.55
CA MET A 122 25.96 2.28 18.20
C MET A 122 26.76 2.25 19.51
N LYS A 123 27.90 2.95 19.59
CA LYS A 123 28.76 2.93 20.80
C LYS A 123 28.10 3.62 22.01
N PRO A 124 27.55 4.86 21.91
CA PRO A 124 26.83 5.47 23.03
C PRO A 124 25.57 4.73 23.45
N LEU A 125 24.92 4.01 22.52
CA LEU A 125 23.72 3.23 22.82
C LEU A 125 24.06 2.04 23.74
N SER A 126 25.20 1.37 23.52
CA SER A 126 25.68 0.31 24.40
C SER A 126 26.16 0.81 25.76
N GLU A 127 26.64 2.06 25.83
CA GLU A 127 27.17 2.69 27.05
C GLU A 127 26.08 3.38 27.89
N MET A 128 24.80 3.28 27.50
CA MET A 128 23.63 3.87 28.16
C MET A 128 23.69 5.39 28.38
N GLU A 129 24.43 6.13 27.55
CA GLU A 129 24.46 7.60 27.60
C GLU A 129 23.29 8.22 26.82
N TYR A 130 22.16 8.40 27.50
CA TYR A 130 20.92 8.91 26.89
C TYR A 130 21.05 10.28 26.22
N SER A 131 21.88 11.19 26.76
CA SER A 131 22.08 12.54 26.20
C SER A 131 22.74 12.51 24.83
N ARG A 132 23.83 11.75 24.67
CA ARG A 132 24.52 11.59 23.38
C ARG A 132 23.69 10.77 22.38
N CYS A 133 22.87 9.84 22.87
CA CYS A 133 21.92 9.12 22.03
C CYS A 133 20.88 10.08 21.42
N LEU A 134 20.27 10.95 22.24
CA LEU A 134 19.27 11.92 21.80
C LEU A 134 19.83 12.92 20.78
N GLU A 135 21.04 13.46 21.01
CA GLU A 135 21.72 14.35 20.05
C GLU A 135 21.88 13.68 18.67
N ARG A 136 22.24 12.40 18.66
CA ARG A 136 22.48 11.65 17.42
C ARG A 136 21.18 11.24 16.72
N LEU A 137 20.13 10.93 17.49
CA LEU A 137 18.78 10.74 16.94
C LEU A 137 18.26 12.01 16.25
N LEU A 138 18.47 13.19 16.85
CA LEU A 138 18.12 14.46 16.22
C LEU A 138 18.91 14.69 14.91
N LYS A 139 20.20 14.33 14.88
CA LYS A 139 21.01 14.38 13.65
C LYS A 139 20.50 13.43 12.56
N LEU A 140 19.87 12.31 12.92
CA LEU A 140 19.24 11.38 11.98
C LEU A 140 17.87 11.84 11.47
N ALA A 141 17.19 12.75 12.17
CA ALA A 141 15.86 13.21 11.78
C ALA A 141 15.83 13.86 10.39
N ILE A 142 16.82 14.70 10.09
CA ILE A 142 16.93 15.41 8.79
C ILE A 142 17.11 14.43 7.61
N PRO A 143 18.15 13.56 7.58
CA PRO A 143 18.31 12.62 6.48
C PRO A 143 17.12 11.67 6.37
N ASN A 144 16.53 11.27 7.49
CA ASN A 144 15.32 10.43 7.49
C ASN A 144 14.14 11.12 6.78
N MET A 145 13.87 12.39 7.08
CA MET A 145 12.80 13.14 6.41
C MET A 145 13.06 13.32 4.91
N ILE A 146 14.30 13.61 4.51
CA ILE A 146 14.69 13.75 3.10
C ILE A 146 14.47 12.43 2.35
N ILE A 147 14.98 11.32 2.91
CA ILE A 147 14.84 9.99 2.31
C ILE A 147 13.37 9.58 2.23
N TRP A 148 12.58 9.88 3.26
CA TRP A 148 11.15 9.62 3.27
C TRP A 148 10.42 10.39 2.14
N LEU A 149 10.72 11.67 1.93
CA LEU A 149 10.13 12.48 0.86
C LEU A 149 10.53 12.00 -0.54
N ILE A 150 11.80 11.67 -0.75
CA ILE A 150 12.27 11.11 -2.03
C ILE A 150 11.65 9.73 -2.26
N GLY A 151 11.57 8.90 -1.22
CA GLY A 151 10.91 7.60 -1.25
C GLY A 151 9.43 7.70 -1.61
N PHE A 152 8.72 8.66 -1.01
CA PHE A 152 7.33 8.97 -1.34
C PHE A 152 7.18 9.29 -2.82
N TYR A 153 7.99 10.21 -3.37
CA TYR A 153 7.93 10.57 -4.78
C TYR A 153 8.29 9.37 -5.69
N THR A 154 9.32 8.60 -5.32
CA THR A 154 9.76 7.43 -6.10
C THR A 154 8.65 6.39 -6.20
N LEU A 155 7.95 6.11 -5.10
CA LEU A 155 6.89 5.11 -5.03
C LEU A 155 5.57 5.64 -5.61
N PHE A 156 5.00 6.69 -5.02
CA PHE A 156 3.66 7.17 -5.37
C PHE A 156 3.62 7.93 -6.69
N HIS A 157 4.66 8.71 -6.98
CA HIS A 157 4.68 9.50 -8.20
C HIS A 157 5.29 8.71 -9.37
N SER A 158 6.47 8.13 -9.23
CA SER A 158 7.16 7.49 -10.36
C SER A 158 6.67 6.06 -10.61
N LEU A 159 6.77 5.17 -9.61
CA LEU A 159 6.45 3.76 -9.75
C LEU A 159 4.95 3.51 -10.03
N LEU A 160 4.04 4.09 -9.23
CA LEU A 160 2.61 3.88 -9.45
C LEU A 160 2.13 4.45 -10.79
N ASN A 161 2.62 5.61 -11.23
CA ASN A 161 2.28 6.12 -12.57
C ASN A 161 2.88 5.29 -13.69
N PHE A 162 4.07 4.73 -13.51
CA PHE A 162 4.67 3.79 -14.44
C PHE A 162 3.79 2.53 -14.58
N ILE A 163 3.44 1.90 -13.46
CA ILE A 163 2.55 0.72 -13.43
C ILE A 163 1.19 1.06 -14.04
N ALA A 164 0.61 2.21 -13.70
CA ALA A 164 -0.68 2.66 -14.24
C ALA A 164 -0.63 2.86 -15.76
N GLU A 165 0.45 3.42 -16.31
CA GLU A 165 0.61 3.58 -17.76
C GLU A 165 0.80 2.22 -18.46
N VAL A 166 1.55 1.29 -17.86
CA VAL A 166 1.74 -0.08 -18.36
C VAL A 166 0.40 -0.83 -18.42
N LEU A 167 -0.39 -0.74 -17.35
CA LEU A 167 -1.70 -1.38 -17.21
C LEU A 167 -2.84 -0.61 -17.91
N MET A 168 -2.56 0.56 -18.49
CA MET A 168 -3.55 1.49 -19.06
C MET A 168 -4.63 1.91 -18.05
N PHE A 169 -4.28 2.00 -16.78
CA PHE A 169 -5.14 2.50 -15.71
C PHE A 169 -5.28 4.03 -15.83
N ALA A 170 -6.51 4.52 -15.92
CA ALA A 170 -6.79 5.94 -16.13
C ALA A 170 -6.88 6.75 -14.84
N ASP A 171 -7.29 6.13 -13.74
CA ASP A 171 -7.34 6.80 -12.44
C ASP A 171 -5.93 6.86 -11.85
N ARG A 172 -5.36 8.07 -11.74
CA ARG A 172 -3.96 8.27 -11.31
C ARG A 172 -3.85 9.15 -10.07
N GLU A 173 -4.96 9.27 -9.37
CA GLU A 173 -5.04 10.05 -8.15
C GLU A 173 -4.53 9.21 -6.97
N PHE A 174 -3.20 9.07 -6.87
CA PHE A 174 -2.56 8.29 -5.81
C PHE A 174 -2.34 9.10 -4.53
N TYR A 175 -2.20 10.43 -4.64
CA TYR A 175 -2.00 11.36 -3.53
C TYR A 175 -2.52 12.76 -3.91
N ARG A 176 -2.80 13.62 -2.92
CA ARG A 176 -3.13 15.05 -3.09
C ARG A 176 -2.05 15.94 -2.48
N ASP A 177 -2.33 17.23 -2.36
CA ASP A 177 -1.49 18.27 -1.77
C ASP A 177 -1.32 18.14 -0.24
N PHE A 178 -0.88 16.97 0.23
CA PHE A 178 -0.66 16.69 1.65
C PHE A 178 0.41 17.59 2.28
N TRP A 179 1.32 18.15 1.49
CA TRP A 179 2.36 19.08 1.98
C TRP A 179 1.80 20.45 2.38
N ASN A 180 0.61 20.81 1.89
CA ASN A 180 -0.10 22.04 2.27
C ASN A 180 -1.14 21.78 3.38
N SER A 181 -1.07 20.65 4.07
CA SER A 181 -2.04 20.30 5.10
C SER A 181 -1.92 21.21 6.33
N GLU A 182 -2.99 21.93 6.67
CA GLU A 182 -3.06 22.70 7.93
C GLU A 182 -3.34 21.81 9.15
N THR A 183 -3.90 20.62 8.93
CA THR A 183 -4.25 19.66 9.99
C THR A 183 -3.68 18.28 9.71
N ILE A 184 -3.31 17.56 10.79
CA ILE A 184 -2.83 16.17 10.73
C ILE A 184 -3.88 15.25 10.09
N GLN A 185 -5.16 15.53 10.32
CA GLN A 185 -6.27 14.77 9.74
C GLN A 185 -6.33 14.92 8.22
N TYR A 186 -6.06 16.12 7.69
CA TYR A 186 -5.99 16.32 6.24
C TYR A 186 -4.78 15.59 5.64
N PHE A 187 -3.62 15.62 6.30
CA PHE A 187 -2.43 14.87 5.89
C PHE A 187 -2.71 13.37 5.70
N TRP A 188 -3.28 12.70 6.71
CA TRP A 188 -3.58 11.26 6.64
C TRP A 188 -4.58 10.89 5.53
N ARG A 189 -5.50 11.80 5.19
CA ARG A 189 -6.47 11.58 4.11
C ARG A 189 -5.91 11.77 2.71
N THR A 190 -4.80 12.48 2.57
CA THR A 190 -4.30 12.97 1.27
C THR A 190 -2.97 12.38 0.83
N TRP A 191 -2.15 11.85 1.76
CA TRP A 191 -0.86 11.28 1.41
C TRP A 191 -0.97 9.97 0.60
N ASN A 192 -1.89 9.07 0.98
CA ASN A 192 -2.08 7.75 0.36
C ASN A 192 -3.55 7.48 0.07
N ILE A 193 -4.03 8.03 -1.04
CA ILE A 193 -5.44 7.95 -1.44
C ILE A 193 -5.91 6.50 -1.62
N PRO A 194 -5.16 5.57 -2.23
CA PRO A 194 -5.60 4.18 -2.39
C PRO A 194 -5.96 3.51 -1.06
N VAL A 195 -5.10 3.65 -0.05
CA VAL A 195 -5.33 3.08 1.29
C VAL A 195 -6.47 3.80 1.99
N HIS A 196 -6.48 5.13 1.96
CA HIS A 196 -7.53 5.92 2.57
C HIS A 196 -8.92 5.58 2.00
N ARG A 197 -9.06 5.51 0.66
CA ARG A 197 -10.31 5.12 -0.02
C ARG A 197 -10.71 3.69 0.31
N TRP A 198 -9.74 2.78 0.42
CA TRP A 198 -10.00 1.39 0.80
C TRP A 198 -10.55 1.31 2.23
N ALA A 199 -9.91 1.98 3.18
CA ALA A 199 -10.33 2.02 4.59
C ALA A 199 -11.71 2.68 4.72
N ALA A 200 -11.94 3.79 4.03
CA ALA A 200 -13.24 4.47 4.02
C ALA A 200 -14.37 3.54 3.53
N ARG A 201 -14.13 2.74 2.48
CA ARG A 201 -15.15 1.87 1.88
C ARG A 201 -15.38 0.58 2.65
N HIS A 202 -14.32 -0.07 3.13
CA HIS A 202 -14.40 -1.43 3.68
C HIS A 202 -14.39 -1.47 5.20
N VAL A 203 -13.92 -0.41 5.86
CA VAL A 203 -13.86 -0.32 7.33
C VAL A 203 -14.91 0.67 7.81
N TYR A 204 -14.80 1.94 7.39
CA TYR A 204 -15.64 3.02 7.92
C TYR A 204 -17.13 2.90 7.53
N MET A 205 -17.45 2.77 6.24
CA MET A 205 -18.84 2.70 5.77
C MET A 205 -19.64 1.52 6.36
N PRO A 206 -19.09 0.29 6.47
CA PRO A 206 -19.78 -0.81 7.13
C PRO A 206 -19.99 -0.59 8.63
N MET A 207 -19.00 -0.04 9.35
CA MET A 207 -19.13 0.26 10.78
C MET A 207 -20.23 1.29 11.04
N MET A 208 -20.31 2.35 10.22
CA MET A 208 -21.38 3.34 10.31
C MET A 208 -22.77 2.73 10.07
N ARG A 209 -22.91 1.84 9.09
CA ARG A 209 -24.20 1.18 8.77
C ARG A 209 -24.66 0.21 9.86
N SER A 210 -23.74 -0.29 10.67
CA SER A 210 -24.01 -1.25 11.74
C SER A 210 -24.24 -0.59 13.12
N ASN A 211 -24.39 0.74 13.18
CA ASN A 211 -24.63 1.51 14.42
C ASN A 211 -23.59 1.31 15.54
N TYR A 212 -22.35 0.92 15.22
CA TYR A 212 -21.26 0.95 16.21
C TYR A 212 -20.95 2.41 16.60
N GLN A 213 -20.83 2.67 17.91
CA GLN A 213 -20.69 4.00 18.53
C GLN A 213 -19.74 4.97 17.78
N SER A 214 -20.18 6.22 17.66
CA SER A 214 -19.58 7.34 16.91
C SER A 214 -18.08 7.61 17.18
N VAL A 215 -17.57 7.20 18.34
CA VAL A 215 -16.18 7.41 18.76
C VAL A 215 -15.23 6.47 18.01
N LEU A 216 -15.52 5.16 17.93
CA LEU A 216 -14.68 4.19 17.21
C LEU A 216 -14.66 4.48 15.69
N THR A 217 -15.79 4.95 15.14
CA THR A 217 -15.87 5.35 13.73
C THR A 217 -15.05 6.59 13.40
N THR A 218 -14.81 7.50 14.35
CA THR A 218 -14.01 8.71 14.11
C THR A 218 -12.52 8.42 14.17
N VAL A 219 -12.10 7.52 15.06
CA VAL A 219 -10.69 7.18 15.24
C VAL A 219 -10.20 6.17 14.19
N ALA A 220 -11.03 5.22 13.75
CA ALA A 220 -10.60 4.16 12.82
C ALA A 220 -10.04 4.65 11.46
N PRO A 221 -10.59 5.68 10.79
CA PRO A 221 -9.99 6.24 9.56
C PRO A 221 -8.75 7.08 9.80
N SER A 222 -8.50 7.49 11.06
CA SER A 222 -7.34 8.30 11.45
C SER A 222 -6.09 7.45 11.68
N PHE A 223 -6.22 6.12 11.68
CA PHE A 223 -5.14 5.15 11.81
C PHE A 223 -4.60 4.62 10.46
N PHE A 224 -5.10 5.11 9.32
CA PHE A 224 -4.71 4.67 7.97
C PHE A 224 -4.26 5.83 7.06
#